data_AF-A0A499V774-F1
#
_entry.id   AF-A0A499V774-F1
#
_cell.length_a   1.000
_cell.length_b   1.000
_cell.length_c   1.000
_cell.angle_alpha   90.00
_cell.angle_beta   90.00
_cell.angle_gamma   90.00
#
_symmetry.space_group_name_H-M   'P 1'
#
loop_
_entity.id
_entity.type
_entity.pdbx_description
1 polymer ?
#
loop_
_entity_poly.entity_id
_entity_poly.type
_entity_poly.pdbx_seq_one_letter_code
_entity_poly.pdbx_strand_id
1 'polypeptide(L)'
;MRELALHVRVMSPPRPVLEARGAYERGIAVVAASVARGTQWIAERIADAEPFVRGHALRVADSLQVPDTVYESALGDACEAVCRDLLRGIVVGRRTALADRLADGLRRDWGDAEAARLLPGCAPETVARLLPGLFHAVTGWKTLANRHPRTVLDAAEQALATLPEALRAPWWSRYAPAVAATVTAEPLRARALLERLGPETMPPRLRKHLGDFAVAAPGGSCVSCSLPPGTPSADTAGWVPVSCARWPASS
;
A
#
# COMPACT_ATOMS: atom_id res chain seq x y z
N MET A 1 -10.84 30.35 -13.45
CA MET A 1 -11.09 28.88 -13.59
C MET A 1 -12.42 28.55 -14.27
N ARG A 2 -13.58 29.10 -13.85
CA ARG A 2 -14.89 28.85 -14.52
C ARG A 2 -14.97 29.38 -15.95
N GLU A 3 -14.42 30.56 -16.24
CA GLU A 3 -14.42 31.14 -17.60
C GLU A 3 -13.52 30.39 -18.59
N LEU A 4 -12.39 29.85 -18.12
CA LEU A 4 -11.51 28.98 -18.91
C LEU A 4 -12.19 27.66 -19.25
N ALA A 5 -12.97 27.07 -18.33
CA ALA A 5 -13.74 25.85 -18.59
C ALA A 5 -14.87 26.07 -19.60
N LEU A 6 -15.49 27.27 -19.61
CA LEU A 6 -16.48 27.65 -20.61
C LEU A 6 -15.83 27.91 -21.98
N HIS A 7 -14.68 28.57 -22.03
CA HIS A 7 -13.95 28.80 -23.28
C HIS A 7 -13.40 27.51 -23.89
N VAL A 8 -12.95 26.53 -23.10
CA VAL A 8 -12.53 25.20 -23.61
C VAL A 8 -13.71 24.36 -24.13
N ARG A 9 -14.93 24.61 -23.64
CA ARG A 9 -16.14 23.98 -24.21
C ARG A 9 -16.55 24.59 -25.55
N VAL A 10 -16.29 25.88 -25.74
CA VAL A 10 -16.66 26.65 -26.96
C VAL A 10 -15.57 26.58 -28.02
N MET A 11 -14.30 26.63 -27.62
CA MET A 11 -13.13 26.34 -28.43
C MET A 11 -12.92 24.83 -28.41
N SER A 12 -13.66 24.10 -29.23
CA SER A 12 -13.24 22.76 -29.60
C SER A 12 -12.20 22.93 -30.72
N PRO A 13 -10.87 22.88 -30.46
CA PRO A 13 -10.01 22.40 -31.52
C PRO A 13 -10.55 20.99 -31.86
N PRO A 14 -10.63 20.60 -33.13
CA PRO A 14 -11.13 19.28 -33.47
C PRO A 14 -10.23 18.28 -32.75
N ARG A 15 -10.75 17.61 -31.73
CA ARG A 15 -10.07 16.57 -30.93
C ARG A 15 -9.24 15.58 -31.78
N PRO A 16 -9.67 15.15 -32.99
CA PRO A 16 -8.82 14.35 -33.89
C PRO A 16 -7.54 15.06 -34.39
N VAL A 17 -7.52 16.40 -34.45
CA VAL A 17 -6.37 17.18 -34.92
C VAL A 17 -5.23 17.25 -33.90
N LEU A 18 -5.54 17.11 -32.61
CA LEU A 18 -4.51 17.01 -31.56
C LEU A 18 -3.96 15.58 -31.48
N GLU A 19 -4.79 14.57 -31.66
CA GLU A 19 -4.36 13.16 -31.63
C GLU A 19 -3.40 12.81 -32.78
N ALA A 20 -3.49 13.52 -33.92
CA ALA A 20 -2.64 13.32 -35.09
C ALA A 20 -1.21 13.90 -34.98
N ARG A 21 -0.84 14.57 -33.88
CA ARG A 21 0.38 15.41 -33.83
C ARG A 21 1.49 15.01 -32.85
N GLY A 22 1.27 14.02 -31.98
CA GLY A 22 2.35 13.50 -31.12
C GLY A 22 1.92 13.21 -29.68
N ALA A 23 2.88 12.83 -28.83
CA ALA A 23 2.63 12.49 -27.42
C ALA A 23 2.22 13.72 -26.57
N TYR A 24 2.75 14.91 -26.88
CA TYR A 24 2.43 16.15 -26.17
C TYR A 24 1.00 16.60 -26.42
N GLU A 25 0.57 16.59 -27.68
CA GLU A 25 -0.77 16.98 -28.11
C GLU A 25 -1.83 15.99 -27.64
N ARG A 26 -1.49 14.69 -27.62
CA ARG A 26 -2.32 13.67 -26.95
C ARG A 26 -2.45 13.95 -25.45
N GLY A 27 -1.39 14.42 -24.80
CA GLY A 27 -1.43 14.88 -23.41
C GLY A 27 -2.39 16.05 -23.19
N ILE A 28 -2.35 17.08 -24.04
CA ILE A 28 -3.28 18.21 -24.00
C ILE A 28 -4.72 17.75 -24.25
N ALA A 29 -4.93 16.79 -25.17
CA ALA A 29 -6.26 16.24 -25.44
C ALA A 29 -6.87 15.56 -24.21
N VAL A 30 -6.08 14.85 -23.39
CA VAL A 30 -6.60 14.28 -22.13
C VAL A 30 -7.00 15.36 -21.14
N VAL A 31 -6.20 16.42 -21.00
CA VAL A 31 -6.53 17.54 -20.11
C VAL A 31 -7.79 18.25 -20.59
N ALA A 32 -7.94 18.47 -21.89
CA ALA A 32 -9.15 19.06 -22.45
C ALA A 32 -10.38 18.16 -22.23
N ALA A 33 -10.25 16.85 -22.42
CA ALA A 33 -11.31 15.88 -22.22
C ALA A 33 -11.74 15.77 -20.74
N SER A 34 -10.79 15.88 -19.80
CA SER A 34 -11.11 15.86 -18.36
C SER A 34 -11.89 17.11 -17.94
N VAL A 35 -11.52 18.29 -18.45
CA VAL A 35 -12.27 19.54 -18.25
C VAL A 35 -13.66 19.46 -18.90
N ALA A 36 -13.76 18.84 -20.08
CA ALA A 36 -15.02 18.67 -20.80
C ALA A 36 -15.94 17.57 -20.21
N ARG A 37 -15.50 16.82 -19.19
CA ARG A 37 -16.22 15.67 -18.60
C ARG A 37 -16.53 14.55 -19.62
N GLY A 38 -15.61 14.28 -20.55
CA GLY A 38 -15.79 13.26 -21.58
C GLY A 38 -15.54 11.84 -21.08
N THR A 39 -16.47 11.26 -20.30
CA THR A 39 -16.30 9.93 -19.67
C THR A 39 -15.98 8.81 -20.66
N GLN A 40 -16.69 8.73 -21.80
CA GLN A 40 -16.45 7.70 -22.82
C GLN A 40 -15.03 7.79 -23.39
N TRP A 41 -14.57 9.02 -23.69
CA TRP A 41 -13.22 9.22 -24.21
C TRP A 41 -12.18 8.82 -23.17
N ILE A 42 -12.37 9.19 -21.90
CA ILE A 42 -11.44 8.77 -20.83
C ILE A 42 -11.45 7.24 -20.66
N ALA A 43 -12.61 6.59 -20.75
CA ALA A 43 -12.74 5.14 -20.67
C ALA A 43 -11.90 4.43 -21.76
N GLU A 44 -11.91 4.94 -22.99
CA GLU A 44 -11.10 4.39 -24.09
C GLU A 44 -9.57 4.53 -23.89
N ARG A 45 -9.12 5.42 -22.97
CA ARG A 45 -7.69 5.73 -22.77
C ARG A 45 -7.11 5.21 -21.45
N ILE A 46 -7.88 4.48 -20.63
CA ILE A 46 -7.36 3.92 -19.37
C ILE A 46 -6.28 2.83 -19.59
N ALA A 47 -6.22 2.28 -20.80
CA ALA A 47 -5.23 1.30 -21.23
C ALA A 47 -4.39 1.79 -22.42
N ASP A 48 -4.35 3.11 -22.67
CA ASP A 48 -3.59 3.70 -23.78
C ASP A 48 -2.13 3.26 -23.71
N ALA A 49 -1.49 2.99 -24.87
CA ALA A 49 -0.09 2.60 -24.92
C ALA A 49 0.83 3.70 -24.38
N GLU A 50 0.47 4.97 -24.59
CA GLU A 50 1.22 6.14 -24.15
C GLU A 50 1.08 6.34 -22.62
N PRO A 51 2.15 6.17 -21.83
CA PRO A 51 2.07 6.21 -20.36
C PRO A 51 1.53 7.52 -19.80
N PHE A 52 1.84 8.65 -20.45
CA PHE A 52 1.35 9.96 -20.01
C PHE A 52 -0.17 10.06 -20.14
N VAL A 53 -0.72 9.61 -21.27
CA VAL A 53 -2.15 9.61 -21.58
C VAL A 53 -2.89 8.71 -20.60
N ARG A 54 -2.41 7.47 -20.45
CA ARG A 54 -2.94 6.48 -19.52
C ARG A 54 -2.96 6.96 -18.08
N GLY A 55 -1.84 7.52 -17.61
CA GLY A 55 -1.73 8.01 -16.24
C GLY A 55 -2.69 9.16 -15.93
N HIS A 56 -2.94 10.05 -16.89
CA HIS A 56 -3.91 11.14 -16.70
C HIS A 56 -5.35 10.63 -16.80
N ALA A 57 -5.66 9.71 -17.73
CA ALA A 57 -6.97 9.07 -17.83
C ALA A 57 -7.34 8.36 -16.51
N LEU A 58 -6.43 7.54 -15.96
CA LEU A 58 -6.63 6.83 -14.69
C LEU A 58 -6.86 7.78 -13.51
N ARG A 59 -6.17 8.93 -13.47
CA ARG A 59 -6.32 9.93 -12.40
C ARG A 59 -7.73 10.52 -12.36
N VAL A 60 -8.37 10.71 -13.52
CA VAL A 60 -9.69 11.37 -13.61
C VAL A 60 -10.85 10.38 -13.73
N ALA A 61 -10.57 9.11 -14.06
CA ALA A 61 -11.56 8.07 -14.29
C ALA A 61 -12.53 7.87 -13.11
N ASP A 62 -12.04 7.95 -11.87
CA ASP A 62 -12.89 7.87 -10.68
C ASP A 62 -13.84 9.07 -10.57
N SER A 63 -13.32 10.29 -10.75
CA SER A 63 -14.13 11.52 -10.72
C SER A 63 -15.19 11.62 -11.83
N LEU A 64 -14.99 10.84 -12.91
CA LEU A 64 -15.89 10.74 -14.06
C LEU A 64 -16.76 9.49 -14.02
N GLN A 65 -16.64 8.67 -12.98
CA GLN A 65 -17.43 7.45 -12.77
C GLN A 65 -17.34 6.50 -13.97
N VAL A 66 -16.13 6.31 -14.51
CA VAL A 66 -15.88 5.31 -15.57
C VAL A 66 -16.35 3.94 -15.06
N PRO A 67 -17.17 3.17 -15.81
CA PRO A 67 -17.70 1.89 -15.34
C PRO A 67 -16.60 0.86 -15.04
N ASP A 68 -16.86 -0.02 -14.07
CA ASP A 68 -15.96 -1.12 -13.71
C ASP A 68 -15.68 -2.07 -14.89
N THR A 69 -16.68 -2.31 -15.75
CA THR A 69 -16.56 -3.17 -16.93
C THR A 69 -15.46 -2.72 -17.89
N VAL A 70 -15.16 -1.41 -17.93
CA VAL A 70 -14.06 -0.89 -18.75
C VAL A 70 -12.71 -1.34 -18.21
N TYR A 71 -12.54 -1.39 -16.88
CA TYR A 71 -11.32 -1.90 -16.25
C TYR A 71 -11.17 -3.41 -16.44
N GLU A 72 -12.29 -4.15 -16.33
CA GLU A 72 -12.32 -5.59 -16.54
C GLU A 72 -11.88 -5.94 -17.97
N SER A 73 -12.45 -5.28 -18.99
CA SER A 73 -12.03 -5.47 -20.39
C SER A 73 -10.58 -5.04 -20.62
N ALA A 74 -10.18 -3.88 -20.10
CA ALA A 74 -8.82 -3.36 -20.25
C ALA A 74 -7.75 -4.28 -19.66
N LEU A 75 -8.05 -5.00 -18.58
CA LEU A 75 -7.13 -5.97 -17.97
C LEU A 75 -6.97 -7.24 -18.84
N GLY A 76 -8.02 -7.65 -19.56
CA GLY A 76 -7.97 -8.82 -20.43
C GLY A 76 -6.96 -8.69 -21.58
N ASP A 77 -6.82 -7.48 -22.12
CA ASP A 77 -5.94 -7.18 -23.26
C ASP A 77 -4.61 -6.52 -22.86
N ALA A 78 -4.39 -6.27 -21.56
CA ALA A 78 -3.26 -5.49 -21.09
C ALA A 78 -1.92 -6.19 -21.33
N CYS A 79 -0.87 -5.41 -21.58
CA CYS A 79 0.49 -5.84 -21.32
C CYS A 79 0.86 -5.59 -19.85
N GLU A 80 1.97 -6.17 -19.37
CA GLU A 80 2.36 -6.12 -17.96
C GLU A 80 2.44 -4.69 -17.38
N ALA A 81 2.98 -3.74 -18.16
CA ALA A 81 3.08 -2.34 -17.72
C ALA A 81 1.70 -1.68 -17.55
N VAL A 82 0.78 -1.95 -18.48
CA VAL A 82 -0.59 -1.43 -18.45
C VAL A 82 -1.38 -2.07 -17.31
N CYS A 83 -1.23 -3.38 -17.09
CA CYS A 83 -1.85 -4.09 -15.96
C CYS A 83 -1.45 -3.45 -14.63
N ARG A 84 -0.15 -3.19 -14.41
CA ARG A 84 0.33 -2.54 -13.18
C ARG A 84 -0.29 -1.16 -12.94
N ASP A 85 -0.48 -0.37 -14.00
CA ASP A 85 -1.11 0.96 -13.90
C ASP A 85 -2.61 0.87 -13.64
N LEU A 86 -3.32 -0.06 -14.30
CA LEU A 86 -4.73 -0.34 -14.07
C LEU A 86 -4.99 -0.76 -12.61
N LEU A 87 -4.21 -1.71 -12.08
CA LEU A 87 -4.30 -2.13 -10.67
C LEU A 87 -4.08 -0.98 -9.70
N ARG A 88 -3.09 -0.12 -9.99
CA ARG A 88 -2.87 1.11 -9.21
C ARG A 88 -4.10 2.02 -9.26
N GLY A 89 -4.69 2.20 -10.44
CA GLY A 89 -5.92 2.97 -10.63
C GLY A 89 -7.08 2.44 -9.79
N ILE A 90 -7.30 1.12 -9.79
CA ILE A 90 -8.33 0.44 -8.99
C ILE A 90 -8.12 0.68 -7.50
N VAL A 91 -6.88 0.50 -7.02
CA VAL A 91 -6.53 0.70 -5.60
C VAL A 91 -6.70 2.15 -5.19
N VAL A 92 -6.18 3.11 -5.97
CA VAL A 92 -6.27 4.55 -5.66
C VAL A 92 -7.71 5.04 -5.72
N GLY A 93 -8.48 4.61 -6.73
CA GLY A 93 -9.90 4.91 -6.89
C GLY A 93 -10.83 4.19 -5.90
N ARG A 94 -10.29 3.40 -4.97
CA ARG A 94 -11.07 2.70 -3.93
C ARG A 94 -12.22 1.85 -4.48
N ARG A 95 -12.00 1.20 -5.63
CA ARG A 95 -13.00 0.33 -6.26
C ARG A 95 -13.01 -1.05 -5.60
N THR A 96 -13.43 -1.10 -4.35
CA THR A 96 -13.30 -2.31 -3.51
C THR A 96 -14.08 -3.49 -4.05
N ALA A 97 -15.34 -3.30 -4.46
CA ALA A 97 -16.15 -4.37 -5.05
C ALA A 97 -15.51 -4.95 -6.32
N LEU A 98 -14.90 -4.10 -7.17
CA LEU A 98 -14.16 -4.56 -8.35
C LEU A 98 -12.90 -5.32 -7.95
N ALA A 99 -12.12 -4.78 -7.01
CA ALA A 99 -10.89 -5.42 -6.54
C ALA A 99 -11.18 -6.81 -5.96
N ASP A 100 -12.25 -6.97 -5.19
CA ASP A 100 -12.66 -8.27 -4.64
C ASP A 100 -13.04 -9.28 -5.72
N ARG A 101 -13.79 -8.85 -6.75
CA ARG A 101 -14.16 -9.72 -7.89
C ARG A 101 -12.93 -10.18 -8.69
N LEU A 102 -11.95 -9.30 -8.86
CA LEU A 102 -10.77 -9.57 -9.68
C LEU A 102 -9.68 -10.39 -8.96
N ALA A 103 -9.63 -10.37 -7.62
CA ALA A 103 -8.48 -10.86 -6.86
C ALA A 103 -8.09 -12.32 -7.17
N ASP A 104 -9.07 -13.23 -7.24
CA ASP A 104 -8.80 -14.65 -7.52
C ASP A 104 -8.47 -14.90 -9.01
N GLY A 105 -9.11 -14.19 -9.93
CA GLY A 105 -8.82 -14.27 -11.37
C GLY A 105 -7.41 -13.77 -11.68
N LEU A 106 -7.08 -12.58 -11.18
CA LEU A 106 -5.77 -11.96 -11.33
C LEU A 106 -4.65 -12.86 -10.79
N ARG A 107 -4.87 -13.51 -9.65
CA ARG A 107 -3.91 -14.47 -9.09
C ARG A 107 -3.66 -15.66 -10.01
N ARG A 108 -4.70 -16.18 -10.67
CA ARG A 108 -4.57 -17.32 -11.59
C ARG A 108 -3.90 -16.93 -12.91
N ASP A 109 -4.28 -15.79 -13.46
CA ASP A 109 -3.92 -15.43 -14.83
C ASP A 109 -2.60 -14.64 -14.89
N TRP A 110 -2.29 -13.86 -13.84
CA TRP A 110 -1.12 -12.99 -13.78
C TRP A 110 -0.13 -13.38 -12.67
N GLY A 111 -0.58 -14.12 -11.66
CA GLY A 111 0.25 -14.63 -10.58
C GLY A 111 0.15 -13.84 -9.27
N ASP A 112 0.96 -14.29 -8.30
CA ASP A 112 0.88 -13.82 -6.91
C ASP A 112 1.35 -12.36 -6.74
N ALA A 113 2.27 -11.87 -7.57
CA ALA A 113 2.79 -10.51 -7.48
C ALA A 113 1.73 -9.46 -7.84
N GLU A 114 0.97 -9.68 -8.90
CA GLU A 114 -0.12 -8.82 -9.37
C GLU A 114 -1.30 -8.88 -8.40
N ALA A 115 -1.66 -10.08 -7.94
CA ALA A 115 -2.66 -10.26 -6.89
C ALA A 115 -2.30 -9.50 -5.61
N ALA A 116 -1.04 -9.56 -5.18
CA ALA A 116 -0.56 -8.84 -3.99
C ALA A 116 -0.66 -7.32 -4.13
N ARG A 117 -0.51 -6.77 -5.36
CA ARG A 117 -0.67 -5.33 -5.62
C ARG A 117 -2.12 -4.87 -5.48
N LEU A 118 -3.09 -5.75 -5.71
CA LEU A 118 -4.52 -5.44 -5.64
C LEU A 118 -5.06 -5.46 -4.20
N LEU A 119 -4.43 -6.20 -3.27
CA LEU A 119 -4.87 -6.35 -1.88
C LEU A 119 -5.25 -5.06 -1.15
N PRO A 120 -4.53 -3.92 -1.27
CA PRO A 120 -4.94 -2.69 -0.60
C PRO A 120 -6.28 -2.13 -1.12
N GLY A 121 -6.73 -2.54 -2.31
CA GLY A 121 -8.05 -2.19 -2.86
C GLY A 121 -9.18 -3.07 -2.35
N CYS A 122 -8.89 -4.31 -1.97
CA CYS A 122 -9.86 -5.31 -1.52
C CYS A 122 -10.47 -5.00 -0.15
N ALA A 123 -11.60 -5.63 0.15
CA ALA A 123 -12.24 -5.60 1.46
C ALA A 123 -11.41 -6.37 2.50
N PRO A 124 -11.50 -6.03 3.80
CA PRO A 124 -10.74 -6.69 4.86
C PRO A 124 -10.87 -8.21 4.86
N GLU A 125 -12.05 -8.73 4.54
CA GLU A 125 -12.37 -10.17 4.50
C GLU A 125 -11.61 -10.88 3.37
N THR A 126 -11.59 -10.28 2.18
CA THR A 126 -10.82 -10.77 1.03
C THR A 126 -9.33 -10.74 1.33
N VAL A 127 -8.84 -9.66 1.95
CA VAL A 127 -7.43 -9.55 2.35
C VAL A 127 -7.08 -10.62 3.39
N ALA A 128 -7.93 -10.86 4.39
CA ALA A 128 -7.69 -11.88 5.42
C ALA A 128 -7.58 -13.28 4.80
N ARG A 129 -8.39 -13.58 3.77
CA ARG A 129 -8.35 -14.85 3.04
C ARG A 129 -7.10 -15.01 2.17
N LEU A 130 -6.70 -13.96 1.45
CA LEU A 130 -5.64 -14.06 0.43
C LEU A 130 -4.24 -13.75 0.96
N LEU A 131 -4.12 -12.85 1.94
CA LEU A 131 -2.84 -12.36 2.43
C LEU A 131 -1.91 -13.47 2.96
N PRO A 132 -2.37 -14.51 3.68
CA PRO A 132 -1.47 -15.58 4.13
C PRO A 132 -0.75 -16.28 2.97
N GLY A 133 -1.44 -16.52 1.85
CA GLY A 133 -0.85 -17.12 0.65
C GLY A 133 0.02 -16.16 -0.16
N LEU A 134 -0.31 -14.86 -0.14
CA LEU A 134 0.38 -13.83 -0.91
C LEU A 134 1.46 -13.07 -0.12
N PHE A 135 1.66 -13.40 1.15
CA PHE A 135 2.52 -12.66 2.08
C PHE A 135 3.93 -12.44 1.53
N HIS A 136 4.46 -13.45 0.83
CA HIS A 136 5.79 -13.45 0.24
C HIS A 136 5.92 -12.56 -1.02
N ALA A 137 4.81 -12.27 -1.69
CA ALA A 137 4.73 -11.49 -2.92
C ALA A 137 4.42 -10.00 -2.67
N VAL A 138 4.05 -9.63 -1.44
CA VAL A 138 3.79 -8.23 -1.07
C VAL A 138 5.10 -7.44 -1.00
N THR A 139 5.20 -6.43 -1.87
CA THR A 139 6.32 -5.48 -1.89
C THR A 139 5.94 -4.13 -1.27
N GLY A 140 4.67 -3.73 -1.37
CA GLY A 140 4.15 -2.42 -0.96
C GLY A 140 3.50 -2.37 0.41
N TRP A 141 4.20 -2.80 1.47
CA TRP A 141 3.65 -2.93 2.83
C TRP A 141 2.99 -1.67 3.37
N LYS A 142 3.53 -0.49 3.08
CA LYS A 142 2.99 0.79 3.59
C LYS A 142 1.54 1.03 3.18
N THR A 143 1.21 0.82 1.91
CA THR A 143 -0.15 1.05 1.41
C THR A 143 -1.13 0.03 1.98
N LEU A 144 -0.71 -1.23 2.09
CA LEU A 144 -1.51 -2.29 2.66
C LEU A 144 -1.78 -2.08 4.16
N ALA A 145 -0.72 -1.83 4.93
CA ALA A 145 -0.79 -1.60 6.37
C ALA A 145 -1.60 -0.35 6.74
N ASN A 146 -1.52 0.73 5.94
CA ASN A 146 -2.33 1.92 6.17
C ASN A 146 -3.83 1.67 5.99
N ARG A 147 -4.22 0.71 5.15
CA ARG A 147 -5.64 0.39 4.87
C ARG A 147 -6.17 -0.73 5.74
N HIS A 148 -5.35 -1.75 5.97
CA HIS A 148 -5.73 -2.99 6.64
C HIS A 148 -4.73 -3.34 7.78
N PRO A 149 -4.50 -2.42 8.74
CA PRO A 149 -3.45 -2.62 9.75
C PRO A 149 -3.71 -3.86 10.62
N ARG A 150 -4.97 -4.11 10.98
CA ARG A 150 -5.37 -5.29 11.78
C ARG A 150 -5.14 -6.58 11.03
N THR A 151 -5.63 -6.69 9.79
CA THR A 151 -5.48 -7.89 8.96
C THR A 151 -4.01 -8.23 8.69
N VAL A 152 -3.15 -7.22 8.52
CA VAL A 152 -1.71 -7.44 8.37
C VAL A 152 -1.09 -8.03 9.64
N LEU A 153 -1.46 -7.50 10.81
CA LEU A 153 -0.99 -8.03 12.10
C LEU A 153 -1.52 -9.44 12.38
N ASP A 154 -2.80 -9.70 12.09
CA ASP A 154 -3.41 -11.03 12.30
C ASP A 154 -2.74 -12.08 11.38
N ALA A 155 -2.44 -11.73 10.12
CA ALA A 155 -1.70 -12.61 9.21
C ALA A 155 -0.24 -12.83 9.64
N ALA A 156 0.43 -11.78 10.16
CA ALA A 156 1.78 -11.89 10.71
C ALA A 156 1.82 -12.79 11.94
N GLU A 157 0.86 -12.63 12.86
CA GLU A 157 0.68 -13.48 14.02
C GLU A 157 0.49 -14.94 13.64
N GLN A 158 -0.41 -15.22 12.69
CA GLN A 158 -0.67 -16.58 12.22
C GLN A 158 0.58 -17.20 11.58
N ALA A 159 1.31 -16.42 10.76
CA ALA A 159 2.56 -16.89 10.16
C ALA A 159 3.61 -17.23 11.23
N LEU A 160 3.80 -16.37 12.23
CA LEU A 160 4.77 -16.61 13.31
C LEU A 160 4.38 -17.75 14.24
N ALA A 161 3.08 -17.92 14.53
CA ALA A 161 2.57 -18.98 15.40
C ALA A 161 2.71 -20.38 14.78
N THR A 162 2.65 -20.47 13.45
CA THR A 162 2.84 -21.74 12.72
C THR A 162 4.30 -22.08 12.46
N LEU A 163 5.20 -21.08 12.54
CA LEU A 163 6.62 -21.29 12.29
C LEU A 163 7.34 -21.88 13.51
N PRO A 164 8.27 -22.84 13.29
CA PRO A 164 9.25 -23.24 14.29
C PRO A 164 10.05 -22.04 14.81
N GLU A 165 10.43 -22.06 16.09
CA GLU A 165 11.19 -20.99 16.76
C GLU A 165 12.42 -20.55 15.94
N ALA A 166 13.19 -21.52 15.43
CA ALA A 166 14.41 -21.28 14.67
C ALA A 166 14.19 -20.46 13.37
N LEU A 167 12.98 -20.47 12.81
CA LEU A 167 12.64 -19.73 11.58
C LEU A 167 12.04 -18.35 11.86
N ARG A 168 11.76 -18.00 13.11
CA ARG A 168 11.17 -16.69 13.45
C ARG A 168 12.15 -15.55 13.22
N ALA A 169 13.43 -15.72 13.56
CA ALA A 169 14.43 -14.67 13.33
C ALA A 169 14.61 -14.32 11.83
N PRO A 170 14.79 -15.30 10.91
CA PRO A 170 14.77 -15.04 9.47
C PRO A 170 13.46 -14.40 8.97
N TRP A 171 12.32 -14.84 9.51
CA TRP A 171 11.01 -14.25 9.18
C TRP A 171 10.96 -12.77 9.57
N TRP A 172 11.37 -12.43 10.78
CA TRP A 172 11.41 -11.05 11.26
C TRP A 172 12.37 -10.19 10.45
N SER A 173 13.53 -10.71 10.05
CA SER A 173 14.46 -10.00 9.17
C SER A 173 13.80 -9.61 7.83
N ARG A 174 13.03 -10.53 7.24
CA ARG A 174 12.34 -10.30 5.96
C ARG A 174 11.10 -9.43 6.08
N TYR A 175 10.30 -9.63 7.12
CA TYR A 175 8.93 -9.09 7.22
C TYR A 175 8.71 -8.06 8.32
N ALA A 176 9.76 -7.66 9.06
CA ALA A 176 9.70 -6.49 9.94
C ALA A 176 9.13 -5.21 9.27
N PRO A 177 9.34 -4.93 7.97
CA PRO A 177 8.69 -3.80 7.31
C PRO A 177 7.15 -3.86 7.32
N ALA A 178 6.56 -5.06 7.28
CA ALA A 178 5.11 -5.26 7.33
C ALA A 178 4.55 -4.80 8.68
N VAL A 179 5.15 -5.31 9.77
CA VAL A 179 4.76 -4.98 11.15
C VAL A 179 5.09 -3.52 11.49
N ALA A 180 6.24 -3.00 11.05
CA ALA A 180 6.61 -1.60 11.27
C ALA A 180 5.59 -0.64 10.64
N ALA A 181 5.08 -0.97 9.45
CA ALA A 181 4.10 -0.14 8.75
C ALA A 181 2.74 -0.05 9.46
N THR A 182 2.41 -0.97 10.38
CA THR A 182 1.16 -0.93 11.16
C THR A 182 1.30 -0.19 12.48
N VAL A 183 2.52 0.11 12.95
CA VAL A 183 2.75 0.63 14.31
C VAL A 183 2.03 1.95 14.56
N THR A 184 1.99 2.86 13.58
CA THR A 184 1.30 4.15 13.75
C THR A 184 -0.20 3.99 13.96
N ALA A 185 -0.82 2.97 13.37
CA ALA A 185 -2.26 2.73 13.47
C ALA A 185 -2.64 1.80 14.63
N GLU A 186 -1.81 0.79 14.91
CA GLU A 186 -2.08 -0.28 15.88
C GLU A 186 -0.83 -0.52 16.77
N PRO A 187 -0.37 0.49 17.54
CA PRO A 187 0.90 0.39 18.29
C PRO A 187 0.84 -0.67 19.39
N LEU A 188 -0.29 -0.78 20.09
CA LEU A 188 -0.46 -1.77 21.16
C LEU A 188 -0.50 -3.21 20.65
N ARG A 189 -1.19 -3.46 19.52
CA ARG A 189 -1.23 -4.81 18.92
C ARG A 189 0.13 -5.21 18.36
N ALA A 190 0.83 -4.29 17.69
CA ALA A 190 2.19 -4.54 17.20
C ALA A 190 3.17 -4.81 18.35
N ARG A 191 3.03 -4.10 19.47
CA ARG A 191 3.78 -4.36 20.70
C ARG A 191 3.49 -5.74 21.27
N ALA A 192 2.22 -6.11 21.43
CA ALA A 192 1.83 -7.42 21.96
C ALA A 192 2.36 -8.58 21.09
N LEU A 193 2.39 -8.39 19.77
CA LEU A 193 2.99 -9.36 18.85
C LEU A 193 4.51 -9.53 19.10
N LEU A 194 5.23 -8.43 19.33
CA LEU A 194 6.65 -8.45 19.66
C LEU A 194 6.93 -9.09 21.01
N GLU A 195 6.10 -8.85 22.01
CA GLU A 195 6.28 -9.44 23.34
C GLU A 195 6.08 -10.95 23.34
N ARG A 196 5.17 -11.47 22.51
CA ARG A 196 4.84 -12.91 22.48
C ARG A 196 5.64 -13.71 21.46
N LEU A 197 5.90 -13.15 20.28
CA LEU A 197 6.50 -13.86 19.14
C LEU A 197 7.68 -13.09 18.52
N GLY A 198 8.16 -12.06 19.20
CA GLY A 198 9.25 -11.21 18.71
C GLY A 198 10.60 -11.92 18.71
N PRO A 199 11.56 -11.40 17.93
CA PRO A 199 12.92 -11.90 17.94
C PRO A 199 13.66 -11.40 19.19
N GLU A 200 14.72 -12.12 19.59
CA GLU A 200 15.57 -11.71 20.73
C GLU A 200 16.15 -10.29 20.56
N THR A 201 16.49 -9.92 19.32
CA THR A 201 16.98 -8.58 18.97
C THR A 201 15.96 -7.82 18.14
N MET A 202 15.59 -6.61 18.61
CA MET A 202 14.61 -5.78 17.93
C MET A 202 15.06 -5.44 16.49
N PRO A 203 14.21 -5.65 15.46
CA PRO A 203 14.54 -5.29 14.08
C PRO A 203 14.74 -3.77 13.91
N PRO A 204 15.72 -3.31 13.10
CA PRO A 204 16.04 -1.89 12.96
C PRO A 204 14.86 -0.99 12.53
N ARG A 205 13.94 -1.52 11.71
CA ARG A 205 12.75 -0.79 11.24
C ARG A 205 11.79 -0.45 12.39
N LEU A 206 11.66 -1.35 13.37
CA LEU A 206 10.80 -1.16 14.54
C LEU A 206 11.43 -0.26 15.60
N ARG A 207 12.78 -0.18 15.67
CA ARG A 207 13.48 0.75 16.57
C ARG A 207 13.11 2.21 16.30
N LYS A 208 12.76 2.56 15.06
CA LYS A 208 12.31 3.91 14.69
C LYS A 208 10.95 4.28 15.31
N HIS A 209 10.19 3.30 15.77
CA HIS A 209 8.86 3.46 16.35
C HIS A 209 8.83 3.29 17.87
N LEU A 210 9.99 3.30 18.53
CA LEU A 210 10.05 3.22 20.01
C LEU A 210 9.26 4.34 20.69
N GLY A 211 9.25 5.54 20.11
CA GLY A 211 8.42 6.66 20.58
C GLY A 211 6.94 6.34 20.48
N ASP A 212 6.47 5.79 19.36
CA ASP A 212 5.06 5.43 19.15
C ASP A 212 4.61 4.37 20.17
N PHE A 213 5.45 3.38 20.46
CA PHE A 213 5.16 2.38 21.50
C PHE A 213 5.12 2.98 22.91
N ALA A 214 6.03 3.91 23.22
CA ALA A 214 6.10 4.56 24.53
C ALA A 214 4.89 5.48 24.77
N VAL A 215 4.45 6.22 23.75
CA VAL A 215 3.27 7.09 23.82
C VAL A 215 1.99 6.28 23.96
N ALA A 216 1.89 5.13 23.28
CA ALA A 216 0.71 4.28 23.35
C ALA A 216 0.55 3.56 24.70
N ALA A 217 1.65 3.32 25.43
CA ALA A 217 1.65 2.65 26.72
C ALA A 217 2.54 3.38 27.74
N PRO A 218 2.14 4.57 28.22
CA PRO A 218 2.89 5.34 29.20
C PRO A 218 2.80 4.65 30.56
N GLY A 219 3.70 3.70 30.83
CA GLY A 219 3.76 2.93 32.08
C GLY A 219 3.87 1.41 31.91
N GLY A 220 3.71 0.88 30.69
CA GLY A 220 3.95 -0.54 30.42
C GLY A 220 5.45 -0.84 30.29
N SER A 221 5.91 -1.99 30.79
CA SER A 221 7.30 -2.44 30.64
C SER A 221 7.79 -2.27 29.20
N CYS A 222 8.98 -1.69 29.00
CA CYS A 222 9.60 -1.59 27.68
C CYS A 222 9.66 -2.98 27.04
N VAL A 223 9.43 -3.07 25.72
CA VAL A 223 9.60 -4.32 24.97
C VAL A 223 10.99 -4.87 25.27
N SER A 224 11.07 -6.03 25.93
CA SER A 224 12.31 -6.66 26.37
C SER A 224 13.04 -7.34 25.20
N CYS A 225 13.27 -6.60 24.11
CA CYS A 225 14.20 -7.04 23.09
C CYS A 225 15.51 -6.32 23.36
N SER A 226 16.58 -7.10 23.56
CA SER A 226 17.91 -6.54 23.75
C SER A 226 18.28 -5.67 22.54
N LEU A 227 18.68 -4.42 22.79
CA LEU A 227 19.42 -3.64 21.81
C LEU A 227 20.74 -4.39 21.55
N PRO A 228 21.19 -4.53 20.29
CA PRO A 228 22.49 -5.10 20.04
C PRO A 228 23.55 -4.27 20.78
N PRO A 229 24.59 -4.87 21.39
CA PRO A 229 25.67 -4.12 22.01
C PRO A 229 26.28 -3.19 20.94
N GLY A 230 26.16 -1.89 21.17
CA GLY A 230 26.38 -0.87 20.15
C GLY A 230 27.82 -0.77 19.67
N THR A 231 27.99 -0.52 18.38
CA THR A 231 29.08 0.34 17.91
C THR A 231 28.76 1.79 18.32
N PRO A 232 29.73 2.56 18.83
CA PRO A 232 29.48 3.92 19.31
C PRO A 232 29.19 4.86 18.12
N SER A 233 27.98 5.40 18.07
CA SER A 233 27.63 6.54 17.23
C SER A 233 27.58 7.77 18.12
N ALA A 234 28.50 8.71 17.89
CA ALA A 234 28.47 10.04 18.49
C ALA A 234 27.29 10.81 17.91
N ASP A 235 26.19 10.88 18.66
CA ASP A 235 25.24 12.00 18.71
C ASP A 235 24.05 11.59 19.58
N THR A 236 24.24 11.68 20.90
CA THR A 236 23.16 11.64 21.90
C THR A 236 23.30 12.86 22.79
N ALA A 237 22.78 14.00 22.32
CA ALA A 237 22.38 15.08 23.21
C ALA A 237 20.86 14.97 23.38
N GLY A 238 20.41 14.45 24.53
CA GLY A 238 19.00 14.45 24.93
C GLY A 238 18.36 13.10 25.28
N TRP A 239 19.13 12.05 25.55
CA TRP A 239 18.58 10.80 26.10
C TRP A 239 19.19 10.53 27.48
N VAL A 240 18.41 10.77 28.54
CA VAL A 240 18.72 10.27 29.87
C VAL A 240 18.32 8.80 29.88
N PRO A 241 19.23 7.85 30.10
CA PRO A 241 18.84 6.47 30.33
C PRO A 241 18.10 6.45 31.67
N VAL A 242 16.80 6.14 31.65
CA VAL A 242 16.11 5.74 32.87
C VAL A 242 16.77 4.46 33.31
N SER A 243 17.64 4.57 34.32
CA SER A 243 18.31 3.46 34.98
C SER A 243 17.30 2.34 35.22
N CYS A 244 17.69 1.12 34.84
CA CYS A 244 17.15 -0.11 35.39
C CYS A 244 17.25 -0.04 36.92
N ALA A 245 16.21 0.48 37.58
CA ALA A 245 16.03 0.33 39.00
C ALA A 245 15.65 -1.13 39.24
N ARG A 246 16.65 -1.92 39.62
CA ARG A 246 16.50 -3.20 40.27
C ARG A 246 15.73 -2.95 41.57
N TRP A 247 14.43 -3.28 41.61
CA TRP A 247 13.67 -3.22 42.86
C TRP A 247 13.96 -4.47 43.71
N PRO A 248 14.10 -4.32 45.04
CA PRO A 248 14.47 -5.41 45.93
C PRO A 248 13.29 -6.33 46.20
N ALA A 249 13.59 -7.62 46.35
CA ALA A 249 12.69 -8.61 46.91
C ALA A 249 12.35 -8.22 48.35
N SER A 250 11.07 -8.12 48.65
CA SER A 250 10.57 -8.05 50.03
C SER A 250 10.27 -9.48 50.48
N SER A 251 10.83 -9.83 51.64
CA SER A 251 10.69 -11.13 52.33
C SER A 251 9.26 -11.47 52.71
#